data_AF-A0A519C6X0-F1
#
_entry.id   AF-A0A519C6X0-F1
#
_cell.length_a   1.000
_cell.length_b   1.000
_cell.length_c   1.000
_cell.angle_alpha   90.00
_cell.angle_beta   90.00
_cell.angle_gamma   90.00
#
_symmetry.space_group_name_H-M   'P 1'
#
loop_
_entity.id
_entity.type
_entity.pdbx_description
1 polymer ?
#
loop_
_entity_poly.entity_id
_entity_poly.type
_entity_poly.pdbx_seq_one_letter_code
_entity_poly.pdbx_strand_id
1 'polypeptide(L)'
;MERDSANGLPITDELSESYRQQIDAAMKAESERRITENHDPIELKRLRGLSLIDLLNSNDQEIIPSLMARLGPVRAALDDHGGGLIISDAEIEELNNGKEAISLILDLDGACISCGAAPGTLRGIQDDLLMDDEVISVRFAASMLEWFDELQREFVLAHGGVTFV
;
A
#
# COMPACT_ATOMS: atom_id res chain seq x y z
N MET A 1 9.26 -54.32 17.33
CA MET A 1 8.20 -54.19 16.31
C MET A 1 7.69 -52.77 16.39
N GLU A 2 8.23 -51.93 15.51
CA GLU A 2 7.77 -50.57 15.25
C GLU A 2 6.27 -50.56 14.90
N ARG A 3 5.61 -49.46 15.25
CA ARG A 3 4.67 -48.76 14.37
C ARG A 3 4.50 -47.34 14.93
N ASP A 4 5.47 -46.50 14.61
CA ASP A 4 5.25 -45.06 14.51
C ASP A 4 4.23 -44.83 13.39
N SER A 5 3.07 -44.28 13.72
CA SER A 5 2.18 -43.63 12.76
C SER A 5 2.11 -42.15 13.11
N ALA A 6 3.25 -41.48 12.91
CA ALA A 6 3.30 -40.05 12.71
C ALA A 6 2.89 -39.76 11.25
N ASN A 7 1.59 -39.81 10.98
CA ASN A 7 1.03 -39.46 9.66
C ASN A 7 0.64 -37.97 9.62
N GLY A 8 1.61 -37.10 9.89
CA GLY A 8 1.52 -35.66 9.70
C GLY A 8 2.88 -35.18 9.22
N LEU A 9 3.12 -35.25 7.91
CA LEU A 9 4.40 -34.83 7.34
C LEU A 9 4.60 -33.34 7.61
N PRO A 10 5.64 -32.94 8.36
CA PRO A 10 6.03 -31.56 8.46
C PRO A 10 6.68 -31.20 7.12
N ILE A 11 5.91 -30.61 6.21
CA ILE A 11 6.52 -29.62 5.32
C ILE A 11 7.02 -28.58 6.30
N THR A 12 8.32 -28.60 6.58
CA THR A 12 8.91 -27.87 7.70
C THR A 12 8.58 -26.38 7.56
N ASP A 13 8.27 -25.70 8.66
CA ASP A 13 7.96 -24.26 8.65
C ASP A 13 9.06 -23.46 7.92
N GLU A 14 10.31 -23.93 7.99
CA GLU A 14 11.47 -23.42 7.26
C GLU A 14 11.32 -23.47 5.74
N LEU A 15 10.77 -24.56 5.19
CA LEU A 15 10.54 -24.70 3.74
C LEU A 15 9.42 -23.77 3.29
N SER A 16 8.32 -23.70 4.04
CA SER A 16 7.22 -22.76 3.76
C SER A 16 7.68 -21.30 3.80
N GLU A 17 8.52 -20.94 4.78
CA GLU A 17 9.09 -19.61 4.88
C GLU A 17 10.06 -19.31 3.72
N SER A 18 10.91 -20.27 3.34
CA SER A 18 11.78 -20.13 2.17
C SER A 18 10.99 -19.89 0.88
N TYR A 19 9.90 -20.62 0.66
CA TYR A 19 9.03 -20.40 -0.49
C TYR A 19 8.36 -19.03 -0.46
N ARG A 20 7.88 -18.59 0.71
CA ARG A 20 7.28 -17.26 0.87
C ARG A 20 8.26 -16.16 0.44
N GLN A 21 9.50 -16.21 0.93
CA GLN A 21 10.54 -15.25 0.56
C GLN A 21 10.88 -15.27 -0.94
N GLN A 22 10.93 -16.45 -1.55
CA GLN A 22 11.17 -16.58 -3.00
C GLN A 22 10.02 -15.99 -3.82
N ILE A 23 8.78 -16.23 -3.40
CA ILE A 23 7.59 -15.66 -4.04
C ILE A 23 7.60 -14.14 -3.89
N ASP A 24 7.83 -13.61 -2.69
CA ASP A 24 7.86 -12.17 -2.43
C ASP A 24 8.94 -11.47 -3.28
N ALA A 25 10.13 -12.07 -3.38
CA ALA A 25 11.20 -11.56 -4.22
C ALA A 25 10.83 -11.57 -5.71
N ALA A 26 10.23 -12.65 -6.20
CA ALA A 26 9.79 -12.75 -7.60
C ALA A 26 8.66 -11.77 -7.92
N MET A 27 7.68 -11.63 -7.03
CA MET A 27 6.58 -10.67 -7.14
C MET A 27 7.12 -9.24 -7.17
N LYS A 28 8.04 -8.90 -6.27
CA LYS A 28 8.68 -7.58 -6.23
C LYS A 28 9.40 -7.27 -7.54
N ALA A 29 10.21 -8.20 -8.05
CA ALA A 29 10.97 -8.01 -9.28
C ALA A 29 10.05 -7.80 -10.50
N GLU A 30 8.96 -8.57 -10.61
CA GLU A 30 7.97 -8.41 -11.67
C GLU A 30 7.21 -7.08 -11.55
N SER A 31 6.81 -6.67 -10.34
CA SER A 31 6.16 -5.37 -10.13
C SER A 31 7.08 -4.21 -10.49
N GLU A 32 8.36 -4.24 -10.07
CA GLU A 32 9.35 -3.22 -10.42
C GLU A 32 9.54 -3.14 -11.94
N ARG A 33 9.65 -4.29 -12.61
CA ARG A 33 9.73 -4.36 -14.07
C ARG A 33 8.53 -3.64 -14.72
N ARG A 34 7.31 -4.00 -14.35
CA ARG A 34 6.08 -3.38 -14.90
C ARG A 34 6.03 -1.87 -14.69
N ILE A 35 6.41 -1.40 -13.50
CA ILE A 35 6.45 0.04 -13.21
C ILE A 35 7.45 0.74 -14.14
N THR A 36 8.64 0.17 -14.34
CA THR A 36 9.65 0.77 -15.22
C THR A 36 9.32 0.68 -16.71
N GLU A 37 8.53 -0.31 -17.14
CA GLU A 37 8.05 -0.42 -18.53
C GLU A 37 6.95 0.60 -18.83
N ASN A 38 6.13 0.97 -17.83
CA ASN A 38 4.96 1.83 -18.00
C ASN A 38 5.19 3.30 -17.62
N HIS A 39 6.23 3.61 -16.83
CA HIS A 39 6.51 4.97 -16.35
C HIS A 39 7.95 5.39 -16.64
N ASP A 40 8.15 6.68 -16.96
CA ASP A 40 9.48 7.24 -17.17
C ASP A 40 10.27 7.24 -15.84
N PRO A 41 11.43 6.53 -15.75
CA PRO A 41 12.25 6.51 -14.55
C PRO A 41 12.76 7.89 -14.10
N ILE A 42 12.98 8.80 -15.05
CA ILE A 42 13.43 10.18 -14.74
C ILE A 42 12.30 10.92 -14.03
N GLU A 43 11.08 10.78 -14.53
CA GLU A 43 9.90 11.43 -13.95
C GLU A 43 9.55 10.85 -12.58
N LEU A 44 9.58 9.52 -12.42
CA LEU A 44 9.38 8.88 -11.11
C LEU A 44 10.39 9.37 -10.08
N LYS A 45 11.66 9.54 -10.49
CA LYS A 45 12.70 10.07 -9.61
C LYS A 45 12.43 11.53 -9.24
N ARG A 46 11.94 12.35 -10.18
CA ARG A 46 11.56 13.74 -9.90
C ARG A 46 10.41 13.79 -8.89
N LEU A 47 9.33 13.05 -9.14
CA LEU A 47 8.13 12.99 -8.28
C LEU A 47 8.45 12.50 -6.86
N ARG A 48 9.32 11.49 -6.73
CA ARG A 48 9.81 11.02 -5.42
C ARG A 48 10.66 12.07 -4.69
N GLY A 49 11.27 13.01 -5.40
CA GLY A 49 12.09 14.07 -4.83
C GLY A 49 11.32 15.34 -4.44
N LEU A 50 10.02 15.41 -4.74
CA LEU A 50 9.17 16.53 -4.32
C LEU A 50 8.79 16.37 -2.85
N SER A 51 8.78 17.49 -2.12
CA SER A 51 8.22 17.55 -0.77
C SER A 51 6.69 17.45 -0.83
N LEU A 52 6.14 16.47 -0.14
CA LEU A 52 4.70 16.28 -0.02
C LEU A 52 4.05 17.42 0.76
N ILE A 53 4.76 17.96 1.77
CA ILE A 53 4.30 19.10 2.57
C ILE A 53 4.13 20.34 1.68
N ASP A 54 5.13 20.66 0.86
CA ASP A 54 5.05 21.79 -0.07
C ASP A 54 3.92 21.62 -1.09
N LEU A 55 3.76 20.40 -1.64
CA LEU A 55 2.70 20.08 -2.60
C LEU A 55 1.31 20.22 -1.97
N LEU A 56 1.14 19.80 -0.72
CA LEU A 56 -0.13 19.91 -0.01
C LEU A 56 -0.47 21.37 0.34
N ASN A 57 0.52 22.12 0.85
CA ASN A 57 0.36 23.55 1.17
C ASN A 57 0.03 24.41 -0.05
N SER A 58 0.60 24.08 -1.20
CA SER A 58 0.33 24.78 -2.46
C SER A 58 -0.90 24.24 -3.21
N ASN A 59 -1.52 23.17 -2.72
CA ASN A 59 -2.61 22.46 -3.37
C ASN A 59 -2.26 22.06 -4.82
N ASP A 60 -1.03 21.59 -5.00
CA ASP A 60 -0.47 21.21 -6.29
C ASP A 60 -1.08 19.87 -6.76
N GLN A 61 -1.38 19.77 -8.05
CA GLN A 61 -1.93 18.57 -8.67
C GLN A 61 -0.91 17.41 -8.72
N GLU A 62 0.38 17.69 -8.52
CA GLU A 62 1.42 16.66 -8.45
C GLU A 62 1.41 15.87 -7.14
N ILE A 63 0.57 16.21 -6.14
CA ILE A 63 0.50 15.45 -4.88
C ILE A 63 0.14 13.97 -5.09
N ILE A 64 -0.90 13.67 -5.88
CA ILE A 64 -1.30 12.28 -6.13
C ILE A 64 -0.23 11.53 -6.93
N PRO A 65 0.31 12.05 -8.06
CA PRO A 65 1.46 11.45 -8.72
C PRO A 65 2.67 11.22 -7.80
N SER A 66 2.93 12.14 -6.87
CA SER A 66 4.06 12.05 -5.95
C SER A 66 3.87 10.96 -4.89
N LEU A 67 2.66 10.82 -4.34
CA LEU A 67 2.31 9.70 -3.45
C LEU A 67 2.38 8.38 -4.20
N MET A 68 1.79 8.31 -5.39
CA MET A 68 1.81 7.13 -6.24
C MET A 68 3.24 6.69 -6.62
N ALA A 69 4.15 7.63 -6.84
CA ALA A 69 5.53 7.32 -7.18
C ALA A 69 6.28 6.64 -6.02
N ARG A 70 5.87 6.84 -4.77
CA ARG A 70 6.47 6.23 -3.56
C ARG A 70 6.04 4.79 -3.33
N LEU A 71 4.94 4.38 -3.95
CA LEU A 71 4.44 3.01 -3.87
C LEU A 71 5.36 2.02 -4.58
N GLY A 72 5.53 0.85 -3.96
CA GLY A 72 6.30 -0.29 -4.45
C GLY A 72 5.43 -1.28 -5.21
N PRO A 73 5.42 -2.58 -4.86
CA PRO A 73 4.68 -3.60 -5.60
C PRO A 73 3.20 -3.31 -5.81
N VAL A 74 2.56 -2.61 -4.86
CA VAL A 74 1.14 -2.24 -4.94
C VAL A 74 0.85 -1.27 -6.09
N ARG A 75 1.82 -0.43 -6.49
CA ARG A 75 1.68 0.47 -7.64
C ARG A 75 1.36 -0.29 -8.92
N ALA A 76 2.07 -1.39 -9.18
CA ALA A 76 1.85 -2.20 -10.37
C ALA A 76 0.42 -2.79 -10.41
N ALA A 77 -0.13 -3.16 -9.25
CA ALA A 77 -1.50 -3.64 -9.15
C ALA A 77 -2.54 -2.52 -9.35
N LEU A 78 -2.28 -1.32 -8.81
CA LEU A 78 -3.12 -0.14 -9.04
C LEU A 78 -3.14 0.25 -10.52
N ASP A 79 -1.98 0.29 -11.17
CA ASP A 79 -1.88 0.63 -12.60
C ASP A 79 -2.61 -0.37 -13.50
N ASP A 80 -2.48 -1.68 -13.25
CA ASP A 80 -3.08 -2.75 -14.08
C ASP A 80 -4.62 -2.76 -14.00
N HIS A 81 -5.17 -2.43 -12.83
CA HIS A 81 -6.62 -2.35 -12.62
C HIS A 81 -7.18 -0.94 -12.83
N GLY A 82 -6.36 0.03 -13.25
CA GLY A 82 -6.79 1.41 -13.47
C GLY A 82 -7.31 2.09 -12.19
N GLY A 83 -6.69 1.77 -11.05
CA GLY A 83 -6.98 2.39 -9.77
C GLY A 83 -5.99 3.48 -9.39
N GLY A 84 -6.46 4.39 -8.52
CA GLY A 84 -5.70 5.54 -8.06
C GLY A 84 -5.79 5.71 -6.54
N LEU A 85 -5.00 6.65 -6.01
CA LEU A 85 -5.19 7.19 -4.67
C LEU A 85 -6.01 8.48 -4.78
N ILE A 86 -6.89 8.67 -3.81
CA ILE A 86 -7.55 9.95 -3.54
C ILE A 86 -7.17 10.34 -2.11
N ILE A 87 -6.87 11.63 -1.89
CA ILE A 87 -6.75 12.16 -0.54
C ILE A 87 -8.14 12.63 -0.12
N SER A 88 -8.76 11.92 0.82
CA SER A 88 -10.02 12.34 1.43
C SER A 88 -9.81 13.51 2.39
N ASP A 89 -8.72 13.44 3.15
CA ASP A 89 -8.28 14.49 4.05
C ASP A 89 -6.78 14.37 4.30
N ALA A 90 -6.14 15.48 4.63
CA ALA A 90 -4.74 15.52 5.00
C ALA A 90 -4.47 16.66 5.98
N GLU A 91 -3.73 16.34 7.04
CA GLU A 91 -3.37 17.30 8.08
C GLU A 91 -1.84 17.38 8.18
N ILE A 92 -1.32 18.60 8.26
CA ILE A 92 0.09 18.86 8.53
C ILE A 92 0.21 19.15 10.03
N GLU A 93 0.99 18.33 10.71
CA GLU A 93 1.23 18.40 12.15
C GLU A 93 2.66 18.84 12.44
N GLU A 94 2.82 19.77 13.38
CA GLU A 94 4.15 20.14 13.90
C GLU A 94 4.55 19.12 14.97
N LEU A 95 5.61 18.36 14.67
CA LEU A 95 6.18 17.40 15.59
C LEU A 95 6.93 18.10 16.73
N ASN A 96 7.08 17.41 17.86
CA ASN A 96 7.79 17.93 19.04
C ASN A 96 9.27 18.33 18.78
N ASN A 97 9.85 17.94 17.65
CA ASN A 97 11.19 18.29 17.20
C ASN A 97 11.23 19.52 16.28
N GLY A 98 10.09 20.21 16.09
CA GLY A 98 9.95 21.38 15.22
C GLY A 98 9.92 21.06 13.73
N LYS A 99 9.80 19.78 13.35
CA LYS A 99 9.57 19.38 11.96
C LYS A 99 8.07 19.25 11.69
N GLU A 100 7.68 19.52 10.45
CA GLU A 100 6.34 19.23 9.98
C GLU A 100 6.25 17.78 9.48
N ALA A 101 5.07 17.20 9.60
CA ALA A 101 4.76 15.87 9.09
C ALA A 101 3.29 15.76 8.70
N ILE A 102 2.96 14.78 7.87
CA ILE A 102 1.65 14.63 7.25
C ILE A 102 0.93 13.40 7.81
N SER A 103 -0.31 13.63 8.20
CA SER A 103 -1.31 12.61 8.49
C SER A 103 -2.29 12.54 7.31
N LEU A 104 -2.35 11.40 6.63
CA LEU A 104 -3.19 11.18 5.46
C LEU A 104 -4.43 10.33 5.78
N ILE A 105 -5.58 10.73 5.25
CA ILE A 105 -6.78 9.90 5.10
C ILE A 105 -7.00 9.69 3.61
N LEU A 106 -6.84 8.44 3.15
CA LEU A 106 -6.90 8.07 1.75
C LEU A 106 -8.20 7.36 1.40
N ASP A 107 -8.66 7.57 0.18
CA ASP A 107 -9.60 6.69 -0.51
C ASP A 107 -8.90 6.11 -1.75
N LEU A 108 -9.51 5.11 -2.35
CA LEU A 108 -9.07 4.57 -3.63
C LEU A 108 -9.99 5.06 -4.75
N ASP A 109 -9.49 5.10 -5.97
CA ASP A 109 -10.32 5.35 -7.17
C ASP A 109 -10.29 4.13 -8.10
N GLY A 110 -11.22 4.11 -9.05
CA GLY A 110 -11.24 3.18 -10.17
C GLY A 110 -11.64 1.76 -9.77
N ALA A 111 -11.16 0.78 -10.53
CA ALA A 111 -11.60 -0.61 -10.33
C ALA A 111 -11.08 -1.23 -9.02
N CYS A 112 -10.11 -0.60 -8.35
CA CYS A 112 -9.52 -1.09 -7.11
C CYS A 112 -10.51 -1.13 -5.93
N ILE A 113 -11.54 -0.28 -5.93
CA ILE A 113 -12.65 -0.38 -4.98
C ILE A 113 -13.54 -1.58 -5.34
N SER A 114 -13.88 -1.74 -6.62
CA SER A 114 -14.84 -2.75 -7.10
C SER A 114 -14.34 -4.20 -7.04
N CYS A 115 -13.02 -4.41 -7.06
CA CYS A 115 -12.41 -5.74 -6.93
C CYS A 115 -12.32 -6.21 -5.47
N GLY A 116 -12.78 -5.42 -4.51
CA GLY A 116 -12.54 -5.66 -3.09
C GLY A 116 -11.07 -5.41 -2.78
N ALA A 117 -10.70 -4.23 -2.27
CA ALA A 117 -9.32 -3.93 -1.95
C ALA A 117 -8.76 -5.04 -1.07
N ALA A 118 -7.81 -5.82 -1.60
CA ALA A 118 -7.23 -6.92 -0.84
C ALA A 118 -6.56 -6.32 0.41
N PRO A 119 -6.72 -6.93 1.60
CA PRO A 119 -6.05 -6.48 2.83
C PRO A 119 -4.57 -6.15 2.64
N GLY A 120 -3.86 -6.96 1.85
CA GLY A 120 -2.46 -6.74 1.52
C GLY A 120 -2.19 -5.48 0.70
N THR A 121 -3.13 -5.05 -0.15
CA THR A 121 -2.98 -3.82 -0.95
C THR A 121 -3.08 -2.59 -0.07
N LEU A 122 -4.10 -2.51 0.81
CA LEU A 122 -4.25 -1.38 1.73
C LEU A 122 -3.05 -1.27 2.67
N ARG A 123 -2.62 -2.41 3.22
CA ARG A 123 -1.44 -2.46 4.06
C ARG A 123 -0.17 -2.08 3.29
N GLY A 124 0.00 -2.54 2.06
CA GLY A 124 1.16 -2.17 1.25
C GLY A 124 1.20 -0.67 0.94
N ILE A 125 0.06 -0.04 0.64
CA ILE A 125 -0.03 1.42 0.48
C ILE A 125 0.39 2.14 1.77
N GLN A 126 -0.14 1.70 2.91
CA GLN A 126 0.23 2.26 4.22
C GLN A 126 1.74 2.08 4.48
N ASP A 127 2.25 0.87 4.35
CA ASP A 127 3.64 0.53 4.66
C ASP A 127 4.62 1.29 3.74
N ASP A 128 4.33 1.41 2.44
CA ASP A 128 5.16 2.13 1.48
C ASP A 128 5.17 3.65 1.74
N LEU A 129 4.01 4.25 2.02
CA LEU A 129 3.91 5.69 2.29
C LEU A 129 4.54 6.07 3.63
N LEU A 130 4.43 5.22 4.66
CA LEU A 130 5.10 5.43 5.95
C LEU A 130 6.63 5.28 5.89
N MET A 131 7.21 4.87 4.76
CA MET A 131 8.66 4.93 4.56
C MET A 131 9.16 6.33 4.22
N ASP A 132 8.27 7.24 3.79
CA ASP A 132 8.61 8.63 3.53
C ASP A 132 8.75 9.40 4.85
N ASP A 133 9.78 10.24 4.97
CA ASP A 133 10.10 10.94 6.22
C ASP A 133 9.15 12.09 6.53
N GLU A 134 8.35 12.54 5.56
CA GLU A 134 7.31 13.53 5.76
C GLU A 134 5.95 12.91 6.16
N VAL A 135 5.78 11.58 6.12
CA VAL A 135 4.50 10.91 6.41
C VAL A 135 4.55 10.16 7.74
N ILE A 136 3.65 10.50 8.67
CA ILE A 136 3.60 9.89 10.01
C ILE A 136 2.38 9.01 10.26
N SER A 137 1.31 9.18 9.48
CA SER A 137 0.08 8.43 9.61
C SER A 137 -0.56 8.26 8.24
N VAL A 138 -1.02 7.03 7.97
CA VAL A 138 -1.89 6.73 6.82
C VAL A 138 -3.10 5.96 7.33
N ARG A 139 -4.28 6.51 7.06
CA ARG A 139 -5.59 5.94 7.39
C ARG A 139 -6.44 5.91 6.12
N PHE A 140 -7.55 5.19 6.16
CA PHE A 140 -8.45 5.07 5.02
C PHE A 140 -9.84 5.61 5.36
N ALA A 141 -10.52 6.20 4.39
CA ALA A 141 -11.86 6.72 4.59
C ALA A 141 -12.87 5.58 4.84
N ALA A 142 -13.73 5.74 5.85
CA ALA A 142 -14.79 4.78 6.13
C ALA A 142 -15.79 4.63 4.96
N SER A 143 -15.94 5.65 4.11
CA SER A 143 -16.72 5.60 2.86
C SER A 143 -16.30 4.47 1.94
N MET A 144 -15.03 4.06 1.96
CA MET A 144 -14.53 2.94 1.16
C MET A 144 -15.25 1.63 1.51
N LEU A 145 -15.67 1.46 2.78
CA LEU A 145 -16.37 0.26 3.25
C LEU A 145 -17.80 0.14 2.69
N GLU A 146 -18.38 1.23 2.21
CA GLU A 146 -19.74 1.25 1.63
C GLU A 146 -19.80 0.50 0.31
N TRP A 147 -18.67 0.35 -0.37
CA TRP A 147 -18.55 -0.37 -1.64
C TRP A 147 -18.38 -1.88 -1.49
N PHE A 148 -18.08 -2.34 -0.28
CA PHE A 148 -17.92 -3.76 0.02
C PHE A 148 -19.23 -4.36 0.49
N ASP A 149 -19.48 -5.62 0.09
CA ASP A 149 -20.50 -6.43 0.74
C ASP A 149 -20.10 -6.76 2.19
N GLU A 150 -21.03 -7.37 2.94
CA GLU A 150 -20.84 -7.69 4.35
C GLU A 150 -19.61 -8.57 4.60
N LEU A 151 -19.42 -9.61 3.78
CA LEU A 151 -18.31 -10.54 3.93
C LEU A 151 -16.96 -9.87 3.63
N GLN A 152 -16.91 -9.10 2.55
CA GLN A 152 -15.72 -8.35 2.16
C GLN A 152 -15.34 -7.32 3.21
N ARG A 153 -16.34 -6.60 3.77
CA ARG A 153 -16.13 -5.63 4.83
C ARG A 153 -15.57 -6.28 6.09
N GLU A 154 -16.17 -7.38 6.55
CA GLU A 154 -15.67 -8.14 7.70
C GLU A 154 -14.23 -8.62 7.48
N PHE A 155 -13.94 -9.12 6.28
CA PHE A 155 -12.61 -9.61 5.93
C PHE A 155 -11.55 -8.51 5.94
N VAL A 156 -11.84 -7.34 5.35
CA VAL A 156 -10.92 -6.20 5.31
C VAL A 156 -10.72 -5.60 6.70
N LEU A 157 -11.75 -5.52 7.53
CA LEU A 157 -11.62 -5.04 8.91
C LEU A 157 -10.80 -6.01 9.78
N ALA A 158 -10.97 -7.32 9.59
CA ALA A 158 -10.25 -8.33 10.38
C ALA A 158 -8.79 -8.52 9.95
N HIS A 159 -8.49 -8.39 8.66
CA HIS A 159 -7.19 -8.76 8.09
C HIS A 159 -6.43 -7.62 7.41
N GLY A 160 -7.05 -6.45 7.23
CA GLY A 160 -6.45 -5.27 6.59
C GLY A 160 -5.23 -4.75 7.33
N GLY A 161 -5.24 -4.77 8.66
CA GLY A 161 -4.15 -4.19 9.47
C GLY A 161 -3.99 -2.68 9.27
N VAL A 162 -5.06 -2.02 8.80
CA VAL A 162 -5.15 -0.58 8.55
C VAL A 162 -6.33 0.01 9.33
N THR A 163 -6.31 1.33 9.53
CA THR A 163 -7.38 2.03 10.27
C THR A 163 -8.33 2.74 9.32
N PHE A 164 -9.63 2.55 9.52
CA PHE A 164 -10.69 3.28 8.83
C PHE A 164 -11.24 4.37 9.75
N VAL A 165 -11.44 5.58 9.23
CA VAL A 165 -11.92 6.77 9.98
C VAL A 165 -13.02 7.53 9.26
#